data_AF-A0AAU9IHT6-F1
#
_entry.id   AF-A0AAU9IHT6-F1
#
_cell.length_a   1.000
_cell.length_b   1.000
_cell.length_c   1.000
_cell.angle_alpha   90.00
_cell.angle_beta   90.00
_cell.angle_gamma   90.00
#
_symmetry.space_group_name_H-M   'P 1'
#
loop_
_entity.id
_entity.type
_entity.pdbx_description
1 polymer ?
#
loop_
_entity_poly.entity_id
_entity_poly.type
_entity_poly.pdbx_seq_one_letter_code
_entity_poly.pdbx_strand_id
1 'polypeptide(L)'
;MDNSAFNVKLEDISQMTKTEKKLLDLKWELSMDVIEGLIKDLSQYSEVDTRDFRIMKEEINNALKGYNYAKNNLKNWIAIQDKISEISIERESLDAEAKVNMNYTIKRKVWQTETVETSYHNTLCSRCNTLCHEHCALQYTTNTNANIFTGCDCMRDARCKVCNCDYTSHFHDMKKPIKVEKEITNVSMEMKEKYEISTKNPRNYQKKNPSTYWRVKIAIEEFNQQRKRYSKQ
;
A
#
# COMPACT_ATOMS: atom_id res chain seq x y z
N MET A 1 -71.65 28.62 18.37
CA MET A 1 -72.83 28.93 17.56
C MET A 1 -73.83 27.81 17.83
N ASP A 2 -74.78 28.06 18.73
CA ASP A 2 -75.84 27.10 19.03
C ASP A 2 -76.84 27.09 17.87
N ASN A 3 -76.90 25.99 17.12
CA ASN A 3 -77.90 25.78 16.09
C ASN A 3 -79.22 25.33 16.75
N SER A 4 -79.94 26.29 17.32
CA SER A 4 -81.23 26.09 17.99
C SER A 4 -82.44 26.07 17.04
N ALA A 5 -82.22 26.17 15.72
CA ALA A 5 -83.30 26.27 14.73
C ALA A 5 -84.18 25.00 14.62
N PHE A 6 -83.71 23.85 15.11
CA PHE A 6 -84.42 22.57 15.04
C PHE A 6 -84.76 21.95 16.39
N ASN A 7 -84.54 22.66 17.51
CA ASN A 7 -84.78 22.11 18.84
C ASN A 7 -86.17 22.51 19.36
N VAL A 8 -87.22 22.00 18.74
CA VAL A 8 -88.60 22.11 19.26
C VAL A 8 -88.85 20.91 20.16
N LYS A 9 -89.25 21.13 21.41
CA LYS A 9 -89.62 20.02 22.30
C LYS A 9 -90.89 19.36 21.74
N LEU A 10 -90.95 18.03 21.75
CA LEU A 10 -92.10 17.25 21.25
C LEU A 10 -93.44 17.68 21.89
N GLU A 11 -93.38 18.17 23.13
CA GLU A 11 -94.51 18.73 23.88
C GLU A 11 -95.13 19.95 23.19
N ASP A 12 -94.32 20.82 22.57
CA ASP A 12 -94.77 22.07 21.94
C ASP A 12 -95.49 21.81 20.60
N ILE A 13 -95.11 20.75 19.88
CA ILE A 13 -95.70 20.36 18.58
C ILE A 13 -97.16 19.89 18.75
N SER A 14 -97.47 19.29 19.90
CA SER A 14 -98.83 18.81 20.22
C SER A 14 -99.83 19.95 20.44
N GLN A 15 -99.35 21.14 20.80
CA GLN A 15 -100.16 22.34 21.06
C GLN A 15 -100.20 23.33 19.89
N MET A 16 -99.46 23.08 18.80
CA MET A 16 -99.44 23.96 17.63
C MET A 16 -100.80 24.01 16.92
N THR A 17 -101.22 25.21 16.56
CA THR A 17 -102.37 25.45 15.70
C THR A 17 -102.14 24.88 14.30
N LYS A 18 -103.24 24.64 13.57
CA LYS A 18 -103.19 24.12 12.19
C LYS A 18 -102.36 25.03 11.26
N THR A 19 -102.32 26.33 11.52
CA THR A 19 -101.55 27.31 10.73
C THR A 19 -100.06 27.22 11.02
N GLU A 20 -99.68 27.02 12.28
CA GLU A 20 -98.26 26.90 12.66
C GLU A 20 -97.65 25.60 12.14
N LYS A 21 -98.41 24.50 12.13
CA LYS A 21 -97.97 23.24 11.51
C LYS A 21 -97.70 23.39 10.02
N LYS A 22 -98.61 24.05 9.29
CA LYS A 22 -98.41 24.37 7.87
C LYS A 22 -97.19 25.26 7.63
N LEU A 23 -96.94 26.23 8.51
CA LEU A 23 -95.76 27.09 8.40
C LEU A 23 -94.46 26.31 8.65
N LEU A 24 -94.48 25.36 9.59
CA LEU A 24 -93.34 24.49 9.86
C LEU A 24 -93.05 23.56 8.68
N ASP A 25 -94.08 22.95 8.10
CA ASP A 25 -93.96 22.10 6.90
C ASP A 25 -93.37 22.90 5.74
N LEU A 26 -93.86 24.12 5.49
CA LEU A 26 -93.32 25.00 4.45
C LEU A 26 -91.84 25.36 4.71
N LYS A 27 -91.47 25.66 5.96
CA LYS A 27 -90.06 25.94 6.32
C LYS A 27 -89.16 24.73 6.14
N TRP A 28 -89.69 23.53 6.42
CA TRP A 28 -88.98 22.28 6.21
C TRP A 28 -88.75 22.03 4.71
N GLU A 29 -89.79 22.16 3.89
CA GLU A 29 -89.70 22.06 2.43
C GLU A 29 -88.66 23.04 1.87
N LEU A 30 -88.73 24.31 2.26
CA LEU A 30 -87.74 25.32 1.84
C LEU A 30 -86.30 24.97 2.29
N SER A 31 -86.14 24.36 3.46
CA SER A 31 -84.82 23.94 3.94
C SER A 31 -84.29 22.74 3.14
N MET A 32 -85.16 21.80 2.78
CA MET A 32 -84.81 20.66 1.94
C MET A 32 -84.44 21.12 0.52
N ASP A 33 -85.16 22.08 -0.05
CA ASP A 33 -84.85 22.66 -1.36
C ASP A 33 -83.46 23.32 -1.37
N VAL A 34 -83.11 24.05 -0.30
CA VAL A 34 -81.77 24.64 -0.14
C VAL A 34 -80.70 23.55 -0.03
N ILE A 35 -80.95 22.48 0.73
CA ILE A 35 -80.02 21.35 0.85
C ILE A 35 -79.84 20.65 -0.50
N GLU A 36 -80.91 20.45 -1.27
CA GLU A 36 -80.84 19.85 -2.59
C GLU A 36 -80.02 20.73 -3.56
N GLY A 37 -80.21 22.06 -3.50
CA GLY A 37 -79.38 23.03 -4.21
C GLY A 37 -77.90 22.91 -3.84
N LEU A 38 -77.58 22.83 -2.54
CA LEU A 38 -76.20 22.66 -2.07
C LEU A 38 -75.59 21.32 -2.53
N ILE A 39 -76.35 20.22 -2.51
CA ILE A 39 -75.87 18.92 -3.00
C ILE A 39 -75.62 18.97 -4.50
N LYS A 40 -76.52 19.62 -5.26
CA LYS A 40 -76.38 19.80 -6.70
C LYS A 40 -75.15 20.64 -7.03
N ASP A 41 -74.94 21.74 -6.31
CA ASP A 41 -73.75 22.57 -6.45
C ASP A 41 -72.49 21.79 -6.10
N LEU A 42 -72.49 21.03 -4.99
CA LEU A 42 -71.39 20.14 -4.59
C LEU A 42 -71.07 19.10 -5.66
N SER A 43 -72.09 18.53 -6.32
CA SER A 43 -71.93 17.55 -7.40
C SER A 43 -71.37 18.14 -8.69
N GLN A 44 -71.46 19.46 -8.88
CA GLN A 44 -70.90 20.17 -10.03
C GLN A 44 -69.42 20.51 -9.84
N TYR A 45 -68.88 20.44 -8.62
CA TYR A 45 -67.44 20.54 -8.43
C TYR A 45 -66.79 19.26 -8.96
N SER A 46 -65.97 19.39 -10.00
CA SER A 46 -65.16 18.30 -10.51
C SER A 46 -64.07 17.92 -9.52
N GLU A 47 -63.74 16.63 -9.43
CA GLU A 47 -62.50 16.18 -8.78
C GLU A 47 -61.31 16.96 -9.37
N VAL A 48 -60.52 17.62 -8.51
CA VAL A 48 -59.31 18.30 -8.96
C VAL A 48 -58.31 17.22 -9.35
N ASP A 49 -57.94 17.17 -10.63
CA ASP A 49 -57.02 16.17 -11.16
C ASP A 49 -55.65 16.27 -10.45
N THR A 50 -55.31 15.25 -9.67
CA THR A 50 -54.03 15.16 -8.95
C THR A 50 -52.97 14.38 -9.74
N ARG A 51 -53.28 13.98 -10.97
CA ARG A 51 -52.39 13.18 -11.82
C ARG A 51 -51.06 13.87 -12.09
N ASP A 52 -51.06 15.19 -12.30
CA ASP A 52 -49.83 15.96 -12.52
C ASP A 52 -48.93 15.99 -11.28
N PHE A 53 -49.52 16.12 -10.08
CA PHE A 53 -48.77 16.03 -8.83
C PHE A 53 -48.18 14.63 -8.60
N ARG A 54 -48.91 13.58 -9.00
CA ARG A 54 -48.41 12.21 -8.94
C ARG A 54 -47.22 12.02 -9.88
N ILE A 55 -47.33 12.47 -11.14
CA ILE A 55 -46.23 12.40 -12.13
C ILE A 55 -45.02 13.17 -11.60
N MET A 56 -45.22 14.40 -11.11
CA MET A 56 -44.14 15.22 -10.55
C MET A 56 -43.43 14.52 -9.38
N LYS A 57 -44.19 13.88 -8.47
CA LYS A 57 -43.64 13.13 -7.35
C LYS A 57 -42.83 11.91 -7.82
N GLU A 58 -43.28 11.21 -8.85
CA GLU A 58 -42.56 10.09 -9.45
C GLU A 58 -41.23 10.52 -10.07
N GLU A 59 -41.23 11.62 -10.83
CA GLU A 59 -40.02 12.20 -11.43
C GLU A 59 -39.00 12.65 -10.37
N ILE A 60 -39.45 13.33 -9.31
CA ILE A 60 -38.59 13.72 -8.19
C ILE A 60 -37.98 12.49 -7.51
N ASN A 61 -38.76 11.44 -7.29
CA ASN A 61 -38.26 10.20 -6.68
C ASN A 61 -37.22 9.51 -7.58
N ASN A 62 -37.42 9.52 -8.90
CA ASN A 62 -36.46 8.97 -9.85
C ASN A 62 -35.16 9.78 -9.87
N ALA A 63 -35.25 11.11 -9.87
CA ALA A 63 -34.09 11.99 -9.74
C ALA A 63 -33.32 11.75 -8.43
N LEU A 64 -34.03 11.63 -7.30
CA LEU A 64 -33.43 11.32 -6.00
C LEU A 64 -32.72 9.96 -5.98
N LYS A 65 -33.30 8.93 -6.60
CA LYS A 65 -32.66 7.62 -6.76
C LYS A 65 -31.36 7.74 -7.56
N GLY A 66 -31.39 8.45 -8.69
CA GLY A 66 -30.21 8.70 -9.53
C GLY A 66 -29.11 9.46 -8.79
N TYR A 67 -29.48 10.52 -8.07
CA TYR A 67 -28.55 11.30 -7.25
C TYR A 67 -27.90 10.45 -6.15
N ASN A 68 -28.68 9.66 -5.41
CA ASN A 68 -28.14 8.81 -4.34
C ASN A 68 -27.22 7.72 -4.89
N TYR A 69 -27.56 7.14 -6.05
CA TYR A 69 -26.71 6.19 -6.75
C TYR A 69 -25.36 6.82 -7.15
N ALA A 70 -25.38 7.99 -7.81
CA ALA A 70 -24.17 8.71 -8.22
C ALA A 70 -23.31 9.11 -7.01
N LYS A 71 -23.94 9.60 -5.93
CA LYS A 71 -23.27 9.97 -4.68
C LYS A 71 -22.57 8.78 -4.03
N ASN A 72 -23.20 7.62 -3.98
CA ASN A 72 -22.60 6.41 -3.41
C ASN A 72 -21.43 5.91 -4.27
N ASN A 73 -21.57 5.95 -5.59
CA ASN A 73 -20.47 5.63 -6.49
C ASN A 73 -19.29 6.57 -6.27
N LEU A 74 -19.52 7.89 -6.20
CA LEU A 74 -18.45 8.86 -5.95
C LEU A 74 -17.69 8.57 -4.65
N LYS A 75 -18.39 8.20 -3.57
CA LYS A 75 -17.74 7.79 -2.31
C LYS A 75 -16.87 6.55 -2.49
N ASN A 76 -17.38 5.54 -3.18
CA ASN A 76 -16.60 4.32 -3.46
C ASN A 76 -15.35 4.64 -4.30
N TRP A 77 -15.49 5.55 -5.25
CA TRP A 77 -14.40 6.01 -6.11
C TRP A 77 -13.30 6.73 -5.33
N ILE A 78 -13.68 7.66 -4.44
CA ILE A 78 -12.73 8.35 -3.55
C ILE A 78 -11.98 7.33 -2.69
N ALA A 79 -12.69 6.37 -2.08
CA ALA A 79 -12.06 5.33 -1.26
C ALA A 79 -11.08 4.45 -2.05
N ILE A 80 -11.34 4.21 -3.34
CA ILE A 80 -10.42 3.50 -4.23
C ILE A 80 -9.21 4.38 -4.56
N GLN A 81 -9.42 5.66 -4.84
CA GLN A 81 -8.35 6.62 -5.14
C GLN A 81 -7.39 6.78 -3.96
N ASP A 82 -7.91 6.87 -2.73
CA ASP A 82 -7.10 6.96 -1.51
C ASP A 82 -6.19 5.73 -1.37
N LYS A 83 -6.73 4.53 -1.59
CA LYS A 83 -5.94 3.29 -1.58
C LYS A 83 -4.86 3.25 -2.67
N ILE A 84 -5.15 3.78 -3.86
CA ILE A 84 -4.14 3.88 -4.93
C ILE A 84 -3.02 4.82 -4.51
N SER A 85 -3.36 5.97 -3.89
CA SER A 85 -2.40 6.94 -3.40
C SER A 85 -1.47 6.32 -2.35
N GLU A 86 -2.02 5.64 -1.35
CA GLU A 86 -1.26 4.92 -0.32
C GLU A 86 -0.28 3.91 -0.95
N ILE A 87 -0.76 3.09 -1.90
CA ILE A 87 0.07 2.10 -2.60
C ILE A 87 1.18 2.77 -3.42
N SER A 88 0.90 3.91 -4.04
CA SER A 88 1.89 4.62 -4.84
C SER A 88 3.04 5.17 -3.99
N ILE A 89 2.72 5.73 -2.82
CA ILE A 89 3.71 6.23 -1.85
C ILE A 89 4.59 5.08 -1.34
N GLU A 90 3.97 3.96 -0.94
CA GLU A 90 4.69 2.78 -0.47
C GLU A 90 5.63 2.24 -1.57
N ARG A 91 5.18 2.19 -2.81
CA ARG A 91 5.99 1.75 -3.95
C ARG A 91 7.18 2.67 -4.22
N GLU A 92 6.99 3.98 -4.18
CA GLU A 92 8.07 4.95 -4.37
C GLU A 92 9.15 4.79 -3.29
N SER A 93 8.75 4.56 -2.04
CA SER A 93 9.68 4.26 -0.94
C SER A 93 10.48 2.99 -1.21
N LEU A 94 9.83 1.90 -1.63
CA LEU A 94 10.50 0.64 -1.95
C LEU A 94 11.45 0.79 -3.15
N ASP A 95 11.06 1.52 -4.20
CA ASP A 95 11.92 1.77 -5.35
C ASP A 95 13.16 2.61 -4.96
N ALA A 96 13.01 3.57 -4.05
CA ALA A 96 14.13 4.35 -3.50
C ALA A 96 15.08 3.46 -2.70
N GLU A 97 14.57 2.62 -1.80
CA GLU A 97 15.37 1.65 -1.04
C GLU A 97 16.10 0.65 -1.94
N ALA A 98 15.43 0.16 -3.00
CA ALA A 98 16.05 -0.74 -3.96
C ALA A 98 17.23 -0.07 -4.67
N LYS A 99 17.09 1.19 -5.08
CA LYS A 99 18.20 1.94 -5.73
C LYS A 99 19.40 2.12 -4.80
N VAL A 100 19.17 2.50 -3.54
CA VAL A 100 20.24 2.69 -2.56
C VAL A 100 20.97 1.37 -2.29
N ASN A 101 20.24 0.27 -2.21
CA ASN A 101 20.79 -1.03 -1.83
C ASN A 101 21.21 -1.92 -3.02
N MET A 102 21.04 -1.46 -4.27
CA MET A 102 21.35 -2.23 -5.48
C MET A 102 22.82 -2.68 -5.53
N ASN A 103 23.72 -1.83 -5.04
CA ASN A 103 25.17 -2.10 -5.00
C ASN A 103 25.59 -2.69 -3.64
N TYR A 104 24.94 -3.77 -3.20
CA TYR A 104 25.28 -4.49 -1.96
C TYR A 104 26.62 -5.24 -2.02
N THR A 105 27.34 -5.15 -3.14
CA THR A 105 28.64 -5.77 -3.34
C THR A 105 29.74 -4.74 -3.12
N ILE A 106 30.52 -4.92 -2.06
CA ILE A 106 31.61 -4.01 -1.67
C ILE A 106 32.92 -4.63 -2.12
N LYS A 107 33.61 -3.96 -3.04
CA LYS A 107 34.98 -4.31 -3.40
C LYS A 107 35.95 -3.65 -2.45
N ARG A 108 36.91 -4.41 -1.91
CA ARG A 108 38.02 -3.84 -1.14
C ARG A 108 39.34 -4.48 -1.52
N LYS A 109 40.39 -3.68 -1.46
CA LYS A 109 41.76 -4.13 -1.64
C LYS A 109 42.29 -4.68 -0.32
N VAL A 110 42.83 -5.89 -0.34
CA VAL A 110 43.52 -6.51 0.80
C VAL A 110 44.92 -6.92 0.39
N TRP A 111 45.85 -6.77 1.32
CA TRP A 111 47.20 -7.29 1.17
C TRP A 111 47.21 -8.77 1.55
N GLN A 112 47.61 -9.62 0.63
CA GLN A 112 47.84 -11.05 0.87
C GLN A 112 49.32 -11.37 0.69
N THR A 113 49.86 -12.23 1.54
CA THR A 113 51.20 -12.76 1.35
C THR A 113 51.13 -14.00 0.46
N GLU A 114 51.84 -13.99 -0.66
CA GLU A 114 52.01 -15.14 -1.55
C GLU A 114 53.47 -15.58 -1.59
N THR A 115 53.72 -16.84 -1.86
CA THR A 115 55.08 -17.38 -2.05
C THR A 115 55.39 -17.47 -3.54
N VAL A 116 56.48 -16.84 -3.97
CA VAL A 116 56.99 -16.95 -5.35
C VAL A 116 58.27 -17.76 -5.36
N GLU A 117 58.47 -18.55 -6.40
CA GLU A 117 59.69 -19.32 -6.62
C GLU A 117 60.85 -18.40 -7.03
N THR A 118 62.05 -18.74 -6.57
CA THR A 118 63.31 -18.05 -6.87
C THR A 118 64.32 -19.05 -7.42
N SER A 119 65.22 -18.60 -8.31
CA SER A 119 66.30 -19.45 -8.85
C SER A 119 67.42 -19.75 -7.85
N TYR A 120 67.32 -19.17 -6.66
CA TYR A 120 68.26 -19.24 -5.54
C TYR A 120 67.50 -19.62 -4.27
N HIS A 121 68.24 -20.04 -3.25
CA HIS A 121 67.65 -20.39 -1.97
C HIS A 121 67.73 -19.24 -0.97
N ASN A 122 66.72 -19.19 -0.11
CA ASN A 122 66.53 -18.19 0.93
C ASN A 122 66.45 -18.86 2.29
N THR A 123 66.78 -18.15 3.34
CA THR A 123 66.61 -18.62 4.71
C THR A 123 65.29 -18.11 5.26
N LEU A 124 64.34 -19.02 5.51
CA LEU A 124 63.05 -18.71 6.13
C LEU A 124 62.98 -19.26 7.54
N CYS A 125 62.18 -18.61 8.38
CA CYS A 125 61.87 -19.09 9.72
C CYS A 125 60.58 -19.91 9.70
N SER A 126 60.63 -21.18 10.13
CA SER A 126 59.46 -22.08 10.22
C SER A 126 58.46 -21.65 11.30
N ARG A 127 58.91 -20.88 12.30
CA ARG A 127 58.04 -20.35 13.36
C ARG A 127 57.32 -19.06 12.97
N CYS A 128 58.03 -18.15 12.31
CA CYS A 128 57.50 -16.82 11.98
C CYS A 128 56.94 -16.73 10.56
N ASN A 129 57.25 -17.72 9.70
CA ASN A 129 56.94 -17.72 8.28
C ASN A 129 57.43 -16.45 7.55
N THR A 130 58.60 -15.95 7.98
CA THR A 130 59.22 -14.72 7.48
C THR A 130 60.51 -15.05 6.74
N LEU A 131 60.79 -14.29 5.68
CA LEU A 131 62.08 -14.28 5.00
C LEU A 131 63.14 -13.62 5.90
N CYS A 132 64.09 -14.41 6.41
CA CYS A 132 65.12 -13.92 7.33
C CYS A 132 66.43 -13.55 6.62
N HIS A 133 66.74 -14.21 5.51
CA HIS A 133 67.87 -13.86 4.64
C HIS A 133 67.54 -14.25 3.20
N GLU A 134 67.64 -13.31 2.27
CA GLU A 134 67.50 -13.57 0.83
C GLU A 134 68.87 -13.93 0.24
N HIS A 135 68.93 -14.84 -0.75
CA HIS A 135 70.20 -15.27 -1.37
C HIS A 135 71.23 -15.79 -0.35
N CYS A 136 70.86 -16.79 0.46
CA CYS A 136 71.82 -17.35 1.41
C CYS A 136 73.01 -17.99 0.66
N ALA A 137 74.23 -17.71 1.11
CA ALA A 137 75.45 -18.26 0.52
C ALA A 137 75.89 -19.59 1.14
N LEU A 138 75.17 -20.06 2.16
CA LEU A 138 75.45 -21.33 2.82
C LEU A 138 75.07 -22.51 1.92
N GLN A 139 75.54 -23.71 2.26
CA GLN A 139 75.13 -24.92 1.58
C GLN A 139 73.61 -25.15 1.76
N TYR A 140 72.91 -25.41 0.66
CA TYR A 140 71.46 -25.64 0.68
C TYR A 140 71.09 -26.83 1.60
N THR A 141 70.04 -26.65 2.41
CA THR A 141 69.49 -27.71 3.26
C THR A 141 68.03 -27.40 3.60
N THR A 142 67.18 -28.42 3.51
CA THR A 142 65.77 -28.34 3.91
C THR A 142 65.56 -28.67 5.39
N ASN A 143 66.60 -29.13 6.09
CA ASN A 143 66.49 -29.57 7.48
C ASN A 143 66.43 -28.38 8.43
N THR A 144 65.28 -28.18 9.06
CA THR A 144 65.17 -27.39 10.29
C THR A 144 66.04 -28.04 11.38
N ASN A 145 66.75 -27.25 12.18
CA ASN A 145 67.77 -27.69 13.18
C ASN A 145 69.20 -27.93 12.65
N ALA A 146 69.54 -27.50 11.43
CA ALA A 146 70.92 -27.58 10.98
C ALA A 146 71.80 -26.49 11.63
N ASN A 147 72.91 -26.88 12.27
CA ASN A 147 73.90 -25.94 12.84
C ASN A 147 74.47 -24.97 11.80
N ILE A 148 74.34 -25.27 10.51
CA ILE A 148 74.80 -24.41 9.42
C ILE A 148 74.19 -23.02 9.51
N PHE A 149 72.94 -22.90 10.01
CA PHE A 149 72.24 -21.63 10.09
C PHE A 149 72.88 -20.66 11.08
N THR A 150 73.70 -21.14 12.04
CA THR A 150 74.48 -20.26 12.93
C THR A 150 75.45 -19.36 12.16
N GLY A 151 75.91 -19.79 10.98
CA GLY A 151 76.77 -19.03 10.08
C GLY A 151 76.02 -18.18 9.04
N CYS A 152 74.69 -18.11 9.11
CA CYS A 152 73.90 -17.29 8.18
C CYS A 152 74.04 -15.82 8.57
N ASP A 153 74.15 -14.91 7.60
CA ASP A 153 74.32 -13.47 7.89
C ASP A 153 73.15 -12.90 8.72
N CYS A 154 71.96 -13.50 8.65
CA CYS A 154 70.85 -13.10 9.50
C CYS A 154 71.00 -13.48 10.98
N MET A 155 71.97 -14.30 11.36
CA MET A 155 72.20 -14.73 12.75
C MET A 155 73.22 -13.84 13.46
N ARG A 156 72.96 -13.58 14.74
CA ARG A 156 73.88 -12.98 15.70
C ARG A 156 73.65 -13.62 17.06
N ASP A 157 74.72 -14.13 17.70
CA ASP A 157 74.64 -14.76 19.03
C ASP A 157 73.55 -15.86 19.11
N ALA A 158 73.50 -16.73 18.08
CA ALA A 158 72.50 -17.79 17.88
C ALA A 158 71.03 -17.34 17.70
N ARG A 159 70.78 -16.04 17.55
CA ARG A 159 69.45 -15.46 17.31
C ARG A 159 69.38 -14.75 15.97
N CYS A 160 68.24 -14.90 15.29
CA CYS A 160 68.01 -14.22 14.03
C CYS A 160 67.72 -12.72 14.25
N LYS A 161 68.46 -11.84 13.59
CA LYS A 161 68.28 -10.38 13.60
C LYS A 161 66.91 -9.94 13.06
N VAL A 162 66.26 -10.77 12.25
CA VAL A 162 64.97 -10.45 11.61
C VAL A 162 63.77 -10.90 12.43
N CYS A 163 63.78 -12.13 12.97
CA CYS A 163 62.61 -12.72 13.63
C CYS A 163 62.85 -13.11 15.11
N ASN A 164 64.06 -12.90 15.63
CA ASN A 164 64.49 -13.23 17.00
C ASN A 164 64.35 -14.71 17.40
N CYS A 165 64.06 -15.59 16.43
CA CYS A 165 64.06 -17.03 16.65
C CYS A 165 65.48 -17.59 16.63
N ASP A 166 65.63 -18.73 17.28
CA ASP A 166 66.86 -19.52 17.28
C ASP A 166 67.18 -20.08 15.88
N TYR A 167 68.46 -20.33 15.59
CA TYR A 167 68.91 -20.88 14.31
C TYR A 167 68.20 -22.19 13.93
N THR A 168 67.79 -22.98 14.93
CA THR A 168 67.05 -24.24 14.76
C THR A 168 65.71 -24.07 14.04
N SER A 169 65.10 -22.89 14.15
CA SER A 169 63.81 -22.59 13.54
C SER A 169 63.93 -22.12 12.09
N HIS A 170 65.11 -22.23 11.47
CA HIS A 170 65.36 -21.74 10.11
C HIS A 170 65.65 -22.90 9.14
N PHE A 171 65.29 -22.71 7.87
CA PHE A 171 65.51 -23.66 6.79
C PHE A 171 65.73 -22.93 5.47
N HIS A 172 66.35 -23.61 4.50
CA HIS A 172 66.42 -23.09 3.14
C HIS A 172 65.20 -23.49 2.32
N ASP A 173 64.64 -22.54 1.58
CA ASP A 173 63.63 -22.78 0.53
C ASP A 173 63.95 -21.94 -0.70
N MET A 174 63.56 -22.40 -1.88
CA MET A 174 63.67 -21.64 -3.13
C MET A 174 62.43 -20.78 -3.37
N LYS A 175 61.84 -20.29 -2.27
CA LYS A 175 60.64 -19.46 -2.29
C LYS A 175 60.86 -18.22 -1.46
N LYS A 176 60.15 -17.14 -1.80
CA LYS A 176 60.08 -15.94 -0.97
C LYS A 176 58.64 -15.43 -0.81
N PRO A 177 58.24 -15.00 0.39
CA PRO A 177 56.96 -14.33 0.60
C PRO A 177 56.99 -12.91 0.01
N ILE A 178 56.02 -12.59 -0.83
CA ILE A 178 55.76 -11.25 -1.37
C ILE A 178 54.37 -10.77 -0.94
N LYS A 179 54.22 -9.46 -0.73
CA LYS A 179 52.91 -8.85 -0.49
C LYS A 179 52.29 -8.47 -1.83
N VAL A 180 51.16 -9.08 -2.16
CA VAL A 180 50.36 -8.74 -3.33
C VAL A 180 49.06 -8.09 -2.90
N GLU A 181 48.66 -7.04 -3.63
CA GLU A 181 47.35 -6.42 -3.45
C GLU A 181 46.33 -7.23 -4.25
N LYS A 182 45.28 -7.74 -3.58
CA LYS A 182 44.16 -8.42 -4.23
C LYS A 182 42.86 -7.70 -3.97
N GLU A 183 42.01 -7.67 -5.00
CA GLU A 183 40.64 -7.21 -4.88
C GLU A 183 39.77 -8.37 -4.39
N ILE A 184 39.15 -8.22 -3.22
CA ILE A 184 38.13 -9.15 -2.75
C ILE A 184 36.76 -8.51 -2.84
N THR A 185 35.80 -9.34 -3.22
CA THR A 185 34.40 -8.95 -3.37
C THR A 185 33.64 -9.47 -2.16
N ASN A 186 33.20 -8.56 -1.29
CA ASN A 186 32.37 -8.90 -0.14
C ASN A 186 30.92 -8.54 -0.42
N VAL A 187 29.99 -9.38 0.03
CA VAL A 187 28.56 -9.10 -0.04
C VAL A 187 28.11 -8.56 1.32
N SER A 188 27.55 -7.35 1.34
CA SER A 188 26.86 -6.83 2.52
C SER A 188 25.52 -7.54 2.64
N MET A 189 25.40 -8.47 3.61
CA MET A 189 24.17 -9.23 3.82
C MET A 189 22.97 -8.34 4.14
N GLU A 190 23.18 -7.27 4.91
CA GLU A 190 22.12 -6.31 5.26
C GLU A 190 21.59 -5.56 4.03
N MET A 191 22.47 -5.04 3.18
CA MET A 191 22.05 -4.34 1.95
C MET A 191 21.39 -5.30 0.98
N LYS A 192 21.88 -6.54 0.89
CA LYS A 192 21.28 -7.59 0.05
C LYS A 192 19.87 -7.92 0.53
N GLU A 193 19.67 -8.08 1.84
CA GLU A 193 18.34 -8.35 2.42
C GLU A 193 17.36 -7.20 2.13
N LYS A 194 17.77 -5.96 2.38
CA LYS A 194 16.96 -4.77 2.07
C LYS A 194 16.60 -4.71 0.58
N TYR A 195 17.57 -4.89 -0.31
CA TYR A 195 17.35 -4.92 -1.75
C TYR A 195 16.37 -6.05 -2.18
N GLU A 196 16.53 -7.24 -1.64
CA GLU A 196 15.63 -8.37 -1.95
C GLU A 196 14.21 -8.13 -1.44
N ILE A 197 14.05 -7.55 -0.24
CA ILE A 197 12.73 -7.17 0.28
C ILE A 197 12.08 -6.14 -0.65
N SER A 198 12.79 -5.06 -0.98
CA SER A 198 12.27 -3.97 -1.82
C SER A 198 11.94 -4.42 -3.25
N THR A 199 12.64 -5.43 -3.79
CA THR A 199 12.39 -5.96 -5.15
C THR A 199 11.36 -7.10 -5.21
N LYS A 200 11.18 -7.87 -4.12
CA LYS A 200 10.19 -8.97 -4.06
C LYS A 200 8.81 -8.51 -3.60
N ASN A 201 8.70 -7.45 -2.79
CA ASN A 201 7.40 -6.94 -2.30
C ASN A 201 6.45 -6.42 -3.39
N PRO A 202 6.90 -5.70 -4.44
CA PRO A 202 6.01 -5.19 -5.49
C PRO A 202 5.21 -6.30 -6.19
N ARG A 203 5.80 -7.49 -6.36
CA ARG A 203 5.15 -8.67 -6.95
C ARG A 203 4.20 -9.39 -5.98
N ASN A 204 4.43 -9.28 -4.67
CA ASN A 204 3.54 -9.84 -3.66
C ASN A 204 2.30 -8.98 -3.43
N TYR A 205 2.36 -7.66 -3.65
CA TYR A 205 1.21 -6.77 -3.47
C TYR A 205 0.13 -7.00 -4.53
N GLN A 206 0.51 -7.18 -5.81
CA GLN A 206 -0.42 -7.58 -6.88
C GLN A 206 -1.04 -8.97 -6.63
N LYS A 207 -0.32 -9.87 -5.94
CA LYS A 207 -0.83 -11.19 -5.52
C LYS A 207 -1.70 -11.14 -4.25
N LYS A 208 -1.46 -10.21 -3.32
CA LYS A 208 -2.20 -10.08 -2.04
C LYS A 208 -3.51 -9.32 -2.18
N ASN A 209 -3.64 -8.39 -3.13
CA ASN A 209 -4.86 -7.61 -3.36
C ASN A 209 -5.39 -7.70 -4.81
N PRO A 210 -5.59 -8.92 -5.36
CA PRO A 210 -6.08 -9.11 -6.72
C PRO A 210 -7.50 -8.54 -6.89
N SER A 211 -8.32 -8.55 -5.83
CA SER A 211 -9.67 -7.98 -5.86
C SER A 211 -9.66 -6.45 -5.99
N THR A 212 -8.72 -5.75 -5.35
CA THR A 212 -8.59 -4.29 -5.43
C THR A 212 -8.12 -3.88 -6.82
N TYR A 213 -7.14 -4.59 -7.39
CA TYR A 213 -6.68 -4.36 -8.76
C TYR A 213 -7.79 -4.59 -9.80
N TRP A 214 -8.52 -5.71 -9.68
CA TRP A 214 -9.65 -6.00 -10.57
C TRP A 214 -10.78 -4.97 -10.43
N ARG A 215 -11.08 -4.54 -9.20
CA ARG A 215 -12.09 -3.49 -8.93
C ARG A 215 -11.69 -2.15 -9.54
N VAL A 216 -10.42 -1.75 -9.42
CA VAL A 216 -9.90 -0.53 -10.07
C VAL A 216 -10.02 -0.63 -11.58
N LYS A 217 -9.65 -1.78 -12.17
CA LYS A 217 -9.72 -2.00 -13.61
C LYS A 217 -11.15 -1.94 -14.15
N ILE A 218 -12.09 -2.65 -13.50
CA ILE A 218 -13.51 -2.63 -13.86
C ILE A 218 -14.05 -1.20 -13.76
N ALA A 219 -13.74 -0.50 -12.66
CA ALA A 219 -14.24 0.83 -12.44
C ALA A 219 -13.73 1.79 -13.54
N ILE A 220 -12.44 1.72 -13.92
CA ILE A 220 -11.88 2.51 -15.03
C ILE A 220 -12.58 2.18 -16.36
N GLU A 221 -12.89 0.92 -16.63
CA GLU A 221 -13.62 0.49 -17.83
C GLU A 221 -15.07 1.01 -17.83
N GLU A 222 -15.77 0.98 -16.71
CA GLU A 222 -17.11 1.54 -16.52
C GLU A 222 -17.14 3.06 -16.71
N PHE A 223 -16.16 3.78 -16.16
CA PHE A 223 -16.01 5.22 -16.35
C PHE A 223 -15.81 5.57 -17.83
N ASN A 224 -14.92 4.84 -18.51
CA ASN A 224 -14.68 5.05 -19.94
C ASN A 224 -15.91 4.73 -20.80
N GLN A 225 -16.71 3.72 -20.42
CA GLN A 225 -17.98 3.43 -21.09
C GLN A 225 -19.01 4.52 -20.87
N GLN A 226 -19.19 5.01 -19.64
CA GLN A 226 -20.11 6.12 -19.36
C GLN A 226 -19.68 7.39 -20.09
N ARG A 227 -18.39 7.75 -20.06
CA ARG A 227 -17.85 8.92 -20.78
C ARG A 227 -18.13 8.86 -22.29
N LYS A 228 -17.99 7.68 -22.91
CA LYS A 228 -18.30 7.47 -24.34
C LYS A 228 -19.79 7.56 -24.67
N ARG A 229 -20.69 7.27 -23.70
CA ARG A 229 -22.14 7.42 -23.88
C ARG A 229 -22.54 8.90 -23.86
N TYR A 230 -21.92 9.70 -23.01
CA TYR A 230 -22.19 11.13 -22.91
C TYR A 230 -21.50 11.99 -23.97
N SER A 231 -20.42 11.51 -24.60
CA SER A 231 -19.76 12.26 -25.70
C SER A 231 -20.38 12.03 -27.09
N LYS A 232 -21.52 11.33 -27.18
CA LYS A 232 -22.23 11.00 -28.43
C LYS A 232 -23.62 11.62 -28.53
N GLN A 233 -23.99 12.48 -27.58
CA GLN A 233 -25.13 13.40 -27.65
C GLN A 233 -24.60 14.80 -27.90
#